data_AF-A0A081BLB1-F1
#
_entry.id   AF-A0A081BLB1-F1
#
_cell.length_a   1.000
_cell.length_b   1.000
_cell.length_c   1.000
_cell.angle_alpha   90.00
_cell.angle_beta   90.00
_cell.angle_gamma   90.00
#
_symmetry.space_group_name_H-M   'P 1'
#
loop_
_entity.id
_entity.type
_entity.pdbx_description
1 polymer ?
#
loop_
_entity_poly.entity_id
_entity_poly.type
_entity_poly.pdbx_seq_one_letter_code
_entity_poly.pdbx_strand_id
1 'polypeptide(L)'
;MYNGKTSQVFKTCEVCLLVFMNIAIPADDYRIWERLTLSVPEPLDFRLHQQYLFVGDNGAGKSSFIKRVFLPAFEAQADRRFLLFYITQDFLMQFYAIKAHSAFHQRENSVIHSPEDAIAYMYACHRRALKEDTALAAVFDESEAVVRLRPLIEEIATLRSMILVITHQQELMDALPNAHRLEFRRIDPQRSEARLR
;
A
#
# COMPACT_ATOMS: atom_id res chain seq x y z
N MET A 1 -0.27 57.18 -11.49
CA MET A 1 -0.59 55.89 -12.16
C MET A 1 0.37 54.85 -11.61
N TYR A 2 -0.08 54.06 -10.65
CA TYR A 2 0.77 53.17 -9.85
C TYR A 2 0.81 51.77 -10.46
N ASN A 3 2.03 51.39 -10.86
CA ASN A 3 2.67 50.08 -10.88
C ASN A 3 1.83 48.79 -11.05
N GLY A 4 2.07 48.12 -12.18
CA GLY A 4 1.90 46.68 -12.30
C GLY A 4 2.94 45.93 -11.46
N LYS A 5 2.47 45.14 -10.49
CA LYS A 5 3.21 44.07 -9.81
C LYS A 5 2.24 43.28 -8.92
N THR A 6 1.48 42.34 -9.49
CA THR A 6 0.75 41.31 -8.72
C THR A 6 0.26 40.22 -9.67
N SER A 7 1.18 39.38 -10.16
CA SER A 7 0.80 38.18 -10.94
C SER A 7 1.87 37.10 -10.81
N GLN A 8 2.35 36.83 -9.59
CA GLN A 8 3.37 35.80 -9.38
C GLN A 8 3.38 35.16 -7.98
N VAL A 9 2.23 35.09 -7.30
CA VAL A 9 2.16 34.53 -5.92
C VAL A 9 1.24 33.31 -5.77
N PHE A 10 0.50 32.88 -6.81
CA PHE A 10 -0.49 31.78 -6.66
C PHE A 10 -0.30 30.57 -7.59
N LYS A 11 0.93 30.27 -8.02
CA LYS A 11 1.24 28.99 -8.72
C LYS A 11 2.09 28.01 -7.91
N THR A 12 2.54 28.40 -6.71
CA THR A 12 3.40 27.59 -5.84
C THR A 12 2.64 26.69 -4.87
N CYS A 13 1.30 26.73 -4.83
CA CYS A 13 0.52 25.98 -3.83
C CYS A 13 0.03 24.60 -4.32
N GLU A 14 -0.34 24.44 -5.59
CA GLU A 14 -0.81 23.13 -6.11
C GLU A 14 0.33 22.12 -6.32
N VAL A 15 1.50 22.60 -6.74
CA VAL A 15 2.68 21.74 -6.92
C VAL A 15 3.17 21.21 -5.56
N CYS A 16 3.13 22.02 -4.49
CA CYS A 16 3.48 21.55 -3.14
C CYS A 16 2.43 20.60 -2.55
N LEU A 17 1.13 20.80 -2.80
CA LEU A 17 0.08 19.88 -2.35
C LEU A 17 0.15 18.51 -3.06
N LEU A 18 0.61 18.48 -4.31
CA LEU A 18 0.88 17.23 -5.02
C LEU A 18 2.17 16.54 -4.54
N VAL A 19 3.08 17.24 -3.84
CA VAL A 19 4.35 16.71 -3.33
C VAL A 19 4.20 16.01 -1.97
N PHE A 20 3.12 16.25 -1.22
CA PHE A 20 2.86 15.65 0.10
C PHE A 20 1.54 14.88 0.15
N MET A 21 1.29 14.01 -0.83
CA MET A 21 0.26 12.99 -0.64
C MET A 21 0.86 11.86 0.19
N ASN A 22 0.44 11.77 1.43
CA ASN A 22 0.86 10.77 2.37
C ASN A 22 -0.34 10.22 3.16
N ILE A 23 -0.16 9.03 3.72
CA ILE A 23 -1.09 8.46 4.70
C ILE A 23 -0.41 8.53 6.05
N ALA A 24 -0.94 9.38 6.94
CA ALA A 24 -0.41 9.56 8.28
C ALA A 24 -1.17 8.66 9.27
N ILE A 25 -0.44 8.01 10.16
CA ILE A 25 -0.99 7.25 11.29
C ILE A 25 -0.45 7.89 12.56
N PRO A 26 -1.31 8.49 13.40
CA PRO A 26 -0.85 9.14 14.62
C PRO A 26 -0.26 8.14 15.61
N ALA A 27 0.62 8.63 16.48
CA ALA A 27 1.08 7.86 17.63
C ALA A 27 -0.08 7.58 18.57
N ASP A 28 -0.42 6.30 18.75
CA ASP A 28 -1.54 5.86 19.59
C ASP A 28 -1.43 4.36 19.90
N ASP A 29 -2.25 3.90 20.83
CA ASP A 29 -2.49 2.48 21.12
C ASP A 29 -3.74 2.00 20.37
N TYR A 30 -3.55 1.21 19.32
CA TYR A 30 -4.62 0.69 18.48
C TYR A 30 -5.09 -0.69 18.95
N ARG A 31 -6.38 -0.84 19.27
CA ARG A 31 -6.95 -2.14 19.59
C ARG A 31 -7.22 -2.94 18.31
N ILE A 32 -6.25 -3.76 17.91
CA ILE A 32 -6.32 -4.56 16.66
C ILE A 32 -7.10 -5.87 16.82
N TRP A 33 -7.17 -6.41 18.04
CA TRP A 33 -8.07 -7.51 18.42
C TRP A 33 -8.60 -7.30 19.85
N GLU A 34 -9.58 -8.10 20.26
CA GLU A 34 -10.18 -7.99 21.60
C GLU A 34 -9.13 -8.04 22.73
N ARG A 35 -8.08 -8.85 22.57
CA ARG A 35 -7.00 -9.04 23.56
C ARG A 35 -5.62 -8.64 23.03
N LEU A 36 -5.54 -7.89 21.93
CA LEU A 36 -4.26 -7.45 21.37
C LEU A 36 -4.31 -5.97 21.03
N THR A 37 -3.45 -5.21 21.69
CA THR A 37 -3.18 -3.79 21.41
C THR A 37 -1.87 -3.66 20.66
N LEU A 38 -1.88 -2.84 19.61
CA LEU A 38 -0.69 -2.47 18.85
C LEU A 38 -0.35 -1.02 19.17
N SER A 39 0.79 -0.81 19.79
CA SER A 39 1.31 0.52 20.11
C SER A 39 2.09 1.09 18.93
N VAL A 40 1.74 2.30 18.53
CA VAL A 40 2.51 3.10 17.58
C VAL A 40 3.08 4.27 18.39
N PRO A 41 4.35 4.19 18.85
CA PRO A 41 4.90 5.16 19.80
C PRO A 41 5.24 6.49 19.14
N GLU A 42 5.46 6.49 17.81
CA GLU A 42 5.78 7.67 17.02
C GLU A 42 4.89 7.69 15.77
N PRO A 43 4.44 8.86 15.29
CA PRO A 43 3.60 8.94 14.11
C PRO A 43 4.28 8.29 12.90
N LEU A 44 3.53 7.48 12.16
CA LEU A 44 4.00 6.84 10.94
C LEU A 44 3.51 7.63 9.73
N ASP A 45 4.41 7.85 8.78
CA ASP A 45 4.13 8.65 7.59
C ASP A 45 4.46 7.83 6.33
N PHE A 46 3.41 7.35 5.66
CA PHE A 46 3.52 6.58 4.41
C PHE A 46 3.45 7.53 3.22
N ARG A 47 4.57 7.67 2.52
CA ARG A 47 4.75 8.65 1.45
C ARG A 47 4.78 7.99 0.08
N LEU A 48 4.43 8.77 -0.94
CA LEU A 48 4.64 8.38 -2.32
C LEU A 48 6.12 8.22 -2.65
N HIS A 49 6.39 7.39 -3.66
CA HIS A 49 7.69 6.95 -4.13
C HIS A 49 8.52 6.24 -3.05
N GLN A 50 7.86 5.68 -2.04
CA GLN A 50 8.49 4.93 -0.97
C GLN A 50 7.98 3.50 -0.90
N GLN A 51 8.87 2.63 -0.44
CA GLN A 51 8.61 1.23 -0.19
C GLN A 51 8.76 0.97 1.30
N TYR A 52 7.82 0.21 1.86
CA TYR A 52 7.73 -0.10 3.27
C TYR A 52 7.72 -1.61 3.45
N LEU A 53 8.74 -2.14 4.11
CA LEU A 53 8.87 -3.55 4.41
C LEU A 53 8.48 -3.79 5.87
N PHE A 54 7.48 -4.63 6.06
CA PHE A 54 6.93 -4.97 7.36
C PHE A 54 7.66 -6.21 7.88
N VAL A 55 8.39 -6.05 8.98
CA VAL A 55 9.24 -7.12 9.54
C VAL A 55 8.84 -7.41 10.97
N GLY A 56 8.94 -8.66 11.38
CA GLY A 56 8.59 -9.09 12.73
C GLY A 56 7.98 -10.48 12.78
N ASP A 57 7.91 -11.03 13.99
CA ASP A 57 7.46 -12.40 14.22
C ASP A 57 6.00 -12.63 13.79
N ASN A 58 5.66 -13.90 13.57
CA ASN A 58 4.28 -14.31 13.33
C ASN A 58 3.41 -13.95 14.54
N GLY A 59 2.27 -13.33 14.26
CA GLY A 59 1.37 -12.83 15.29
C GLY A 59 1.80 -11.53 15.98
N ALA A 60 2.87 -10.86 15.53
CA ALA A 60 3.24 -9.51 16.02
C ALA A 60 2.29 -8.40 15.51
N GLY A 61 1.31 -8.74 14.67
CA GLY A 61 0.25 -7.82 14.25
C GLY A 61 0.44 -7.17 12.87
N LYS A 62 1.39 -7.62 12.03
CA LYS A 62 1.68 -7.06 10.69
C LYS A 62 0.41 -6.92 9.81
N SER A 63 -0.23 -8.04 9.46
CA SER A 63 -1.46 -8.03 8.66
C SER A 63 -2.65 -7.38 9.38
N SER A 64 -2.66 -7.43 10.71
CA SER A 64 -3.70 -6.78 11.52
C SER A 64 -3.58 -5.27 11.48
N PHE A 65 -2.36 -4.72 11.48
CA PHE A 65 -2.11 -3.30 11.29
C PHE A 65 -2.62 -2.83 9.93
N ILE A 66 -2.37 -3.58 8.85
CA ILE A 66 -2.91 -3.22 7.53
C ILE A 66 -4.43 -3.08 7.61
N LYS A 67 -5.11 -4.10 8.15
CA LYS A 67 -6.58 -4.17 8.15
C LYS A 67 -7.27 -3.23 9.13
N ARG A 68 -6.65 -2.96 10.29
CA ARG A 68 -7.29 -2.27 11.42
C ARG A 68 -6.75 -0.87 11.66
N VAL A 69 -5.62 -0.51 11.06
CA VAL A 69 -4.95 0.78 11.28
C VAL A 69 -4.70 1.49 9.95
N PHE A 70 -3.93 0.87 9.04
CA PHE A 70 -3.56 1.50 7.78
C PHE A 70 -4.75 1.69 6.84
N LEU A 71 -5.55 0.65 6.57
CA LEU A 71 -6.69 0.76 5.64
C LEU A 71 -7.74 1.79 6.13
N PRO A 72 -8.14 1.83 7.41
CA PRO A 72 -9.01 2.91 7.90
C PRO A 72 -8.39 4.30 7.75
N ALA A 73 -7.10 4.45 8.04
CA ALA A 73 -6.40 5.72 7.85
C ALA A 73 -6.32 6.11 6.36
N PHE A 74 -6.09 5.13 5.48
CA PHE A 74 -6.08 5.27 4.04
C PHE A 74 -7.44 5.74 3.53
N GLU A 75 -8.53 5.07 3.90
CA GLU A 75 -9.89 5.44 3.48
C GLU A 75 -10.27 6.87 3.92
N ALA A 76 -9.83 7.28 5.11
CA ALA A 76 -10.08 8.62 5.63
C ALA A 76 -9.28 9.73 4.91
N GLN A 77 -8.10 9.42 4.37
CA GLN A 77 -7.13 10.42 3.88
C GLN A 77 -6.93 10.40 2.36
N ALA A 78 -7.12 9.23 1.73
CA ALA A 78 -6.81 9.00 0.33
C ALA A 78 -7.61 9.92 -0.61
N ASP A 79 -8.87 10.21 -0.24
CA ASP A 79 -9.85 10.85 -1.14
C ASP A 79 -9.88 10.13 -2.52
N ARG A 80 -10.45 10.74 -3.56
CA ARG A 80 -10.44 10.24 -4.95
C ARG A 80 -9.05 10.21 -5.61
N ARG A 81 -7.98 10.44 -4.84
CA ARG A 81 -6.62 10.62 -5.35
C ARG A 81 -5.76 9.36 -5.22
N PHE A 82 -6.23 8.32 -4.53
CA PHE A 82 -5.55 7.03 -4.54
C PHE A 82 -6.42 5.91 -5.12
N LEU A 83 -5.75 5.00 -5.82
CA LEU A 83 -6.24 3.66 -6.11
C LEU A 83 -5.56 2.67 -5.18
N LEU A 84 -6.30 1.72 -4.63
CA LEU A 84 -5.78 0.68 -3.75
C LEU A 84 -5.63 -0.63 -4.51
N PHE A 85 -4.38 -1.06 -4.70
CA PHE A 85 -4.04 -2.37 -5.25
C PHE A 85 -3.57 -3.28 -4.11
N TYR A 86 -4.48 -4.09 -3.57
CA TYR A 86 -4.20 -4.92 -2.40
C TYR A 86 -4.22 -6.41 -2.76
N ILE A 87 -3.10 -7.11 -2.59
CA ILE A 87 -2.98 -8.58 -2.67
C ILE A 87 -3.00 -9.14 -1.25
N THR A 88 -4.03 -9.94 -0.92
CA THR A 88 -4.20 -10.53 0.40
C THR A 88 -3.48 -11.88 0.54
N GLN A 89 -3.14 -12.26 1.78
CA GLN A 89 -2.54 -13.55 2.11
C GLN A 89 -3.41 -14.73 1.64
N ASP A 90 -4.72 -14.67 1.91
CA ASP A 90 -5.71 -15.61 1.37
C ASP A 90 -6.20 -15.13 -0.01
N PHE A 91 -5.33 -15.25 -1.01
CA PHE A 91 -5.61 -14.78 -2.36
C PHE A 91 -6.69 -15.61 -3.08
N LEU A 92 -7.08 -16.79 -2.57
CA LEU A 92 -7.97 -17.71 -3.28
C LEU A 92 -9.36 -17.09 -3.54
N MET A 93 -9.93 -16.45 -2.53
CA MET A 93 -11.22 -15.77 -2.68
C MET A 93 -11.12 -14.56 -3.61
N GLN A 94 -10.04 -13.80 -3.49
CA GLN A 94 -9.75 -12.67 -4.38
C GLN A 94 -9.59 -13.12 -5.84
N PHE A 95 -8.89 -14.23 -6.07
CA PHE A 95 -8.69 -14.85 -7.37
C PHE A 95 -10.02 -15.18 -8.06
N TYR A 96 -10.93 -15.87 -7.36
CA TYR A 96 -12.23 -16.22 -7.94
C TYR A 96 -13.09 -14.99 -8.23
N ALA A 97 -13.04 -13.97 -7.36
CA ALA A 97 -13.75 -12.71 -7.60
C ALA A 97 -13.22 -11.99 -8.85
N ILE A 98 -11.89 -11.89 -9.00
CA ILE A 98 -11.25 -11.30 -10.18
C ILE A 98 -11.58 -12.09 -11.45
N LYS A 99 -11.53 -13.43 -11.37
CA LYS A 99 -11.88 -14.33 -12.48
C LYS A 99 -13.33 -14.17 -12.93
N ALA A 100 -14.26 -14.06 -11.98
CA ALA A 100 -15.66 -13.78 -12.29
C ALA A 100 -15.80 -12.39 -12.93
N HIS A 101 -15.19 -11.36 -12.34
CA HIS A 101 -15.22 -10.00 -12.86
C HIS A 101 -14.69 -9.92 -14.30
N SER A 102 -13.57 -10.59 -14.61
CA SER A 102 -12.98 -10.57 -15.94
C SER A 102 -13.89 -11.22 -16.99
N ALA A 103 -14.56 -12.31 -16.65
CA ALA A 103 -15.51 -13.01 -17.53
C ALA A 103 -16.71 -12.14 -17.93
N PHE A 104 -17.14 -11.22 -17.05
CA PHE A 104 -18.24 -10.29 -17.37
C PHE A 104 -17.79 -9.06 -18.18
N HIS A 105 -16.56 -8.59 -18.00
CA HIS A 105 -16.12 -7.29 -18.50
C HIS A 105 -15.17 -7.34 -19.69
N GLN A 106 -14.55 -8.48 -20.00
CA GLN A 106 -13.73 -8.62 -21.20
C GLN A 106 -14.48 -9.34 -22.32
N ARG A 107 -14.51 -8.71 -23.50
CA ARG A 107 -15.16 -9.25 -24.70
C ARG A 107 -14.31 -10.29 -25.44
N GLU A 108 -12.99 -10.34 -25.23
CA GLU A 108 -12.09 -11.27 -25.92
C GLU A 108 -10.89 -11.70 -25.02
N ASN A 109 -10.75 -13.02 -24.81
CA ASN A 109 -9.51 -13.79 -24.62
C ASN A 109 -8.59 -13.70 -23.39
N SER A 110 -8.81 -12.90 -22.34
CA SER A 110 -8.02 -13.11 -21.10
C SER A 110 -8.71 -14.08 -20.15
N VAL A 111 -8.62 -15.38 -20.43
CA VAL A 111 -9.07 -16.40 -19.47
C VAL A 111 -8.06 -16.44 -18.32
N ILE A 112 -8.52 -16.13 -17.11
CA ILE A 112 -7.71 -16.18 -15.90
C ILE A 112 -7.59 -17.65 -15.47
N HIS A 113 -6.39 -18.20 -15.60
CA HIS A 113 -6.07 -19.60 -15.29
C HIS A 113 -5.26 -19.75 -14.00
N SER A 114 -4.47 -18.73 -13.65
CA SER A 114 -3.55 -18.73 -12.52
C SER A 114 -3.70 -17.47 -11.65
N PRO A 115 -3.27 -17.52 -10.37
CA PRO A 115 -3.17 -16.34 -9.52
C PRO A 115 -2.42 -15.18 -10.18
N GLU A 116 -1.34 -15.49 -10.90
CA GLU A 116 -0.53 -14.53 -11.63
C GLU A 116 -1.34 -13.80 -12.73
N ASP A 117 -2.17 -14.54 -13.49
CA ASP A 117 -3.07 -13.93 -14.48
C ASP A 117 -4.06 -12.97 -13.82
N ALA A 118 -4.59 -13.35 -12.65
CA ALA A 118 -5.53 -12.50 -11.91
C ALA A 118 -4.87 -11.23 -11.40
N ILE A 119 -3.65 -11.33 -10.89
CA ILE A 119 -2.88 -10.19 -10.42
C ILE A 119 -2.53 -9.27 -11.59
N ALA A 120 -2.08 -9.82 -12.71
CA ALA A 120 -1.79 -9.07 -13.93
C ALA A 120 -3.04 -8.37 -14.49
N TYR A 121 -4.18 -9.06 -14.53
CA TYR A 121 -5.46 -8.47 -14.90
C TYR A 121 -5.83 -7.31 -13.98
N MET A 122 -5.77 -7.53 -12.67
CA MET A 122 -6.13 -6.52 -11.69
C MET A 122 -5.21 -5.30 -11.79
N TYR A 123 -3.91 -5.52 -11.96
CA TYR A 123 -2.96 -4.44 -12.18
C TYR A 123 -3.23 -3.69 -13.48
N ALA A 124 -3.55 -4.38 -14.58
CA ALA A 124 -3.93 -3.74 -15.84
C ALA A 124 -5.17 -2.84 -15.69
N CYS A 125 -6.18 -3.28 -14.90
CA CYS A 125 -7.32 -2.45 -14.55
C CYS A 125 -6.90 -1.18 -13.79
N HIS A 126 -6.02 -1.31 -12.79
CA HIS A 126 -5.49 -0.16 -12.05
C HIS A 126 -4.70 0.78 -12.96
N ARG A 127 -3.83 0.25 -13.83
CA ARG A 127 -3.06 1.02 -14.81
C ARG A 127 -3.93 1.83 -15.75
N ARG A 128 -5.08 1.29 -16.17
CA ARG A 128 -6.06 2.03 -17.00
C ARG A 128 -6.82 3.09 -16.22
N ALA A 129 -7.04 2.86 -14.92
CA ALA A 129 -7.73 3.80 -14.04
C ALA A 129 -6.81 4.91 -13.52
N LEU A 130 -5.48 4.69 -13.52
CA LEU A 130 -4.49 5.69 -13.13
C LEU A 130 -4.53 6.89 -14.09
N LYS A 131 -4.70 8.06 -13.50
CA LYS A 131 -4.63 9.39 -14.10
C LYS A 131 -3.43 10.16 -13.55
N GLU A 132 -3.07 11.27 -14.19
CA GLU A 132 -1.94 12.13 -13.78
C GLU A 132 -2.03 12.63 -12.32
N ASP A 133 -3.25 12.83 -11.81
CA ASP A 133 -3.54 13.33 -10.47
C ASP A 133 -3.79 12.22 -9.42
N THR A 134 -3.76 10.96 -9.84
CA THR A 134 -3.97 9.81 -8.95
C THR A 134 -2.68 9.07 -8.64
N ALA A 135 -2.62 8.48 -7.46
CA ALA A 135 -1.54 7.64 -7.01
C ALA A 135 -1.99 6.19 -6.77
N LEU A 136 -1.05 5.26 -6.75
CA LEU A 136 -1.31 3.86 -6.42
C LEU A 136 -0.79 3.53 -5.02
N ALA A 137 -1.65 3.03 -4.13
CA ALA A 137 -1.21 2.35 -2.92
C ALA A 137 -1.22 0.84 -3.18
N ALA A 138 -0.04 0.25 -3.29
CA ALA A 138 0.13 -1.17 -3.49
C ALA A 138 0.42 -1.85 -2.15
N VAL A 139 -0.38 -2.84 -1.77
CA VAL A 139 -0.22 -3.61 -0.54
C VAL A 139 -0.08 -5.08 -0.90
N PHE A 140 0.99 -5.71 -0.42
CA PHE A 140 1.26 -7.13 -0.60
C PHE A 140 1.36 -7.78 0.78
N ASP A 141 0.31 -8.51 1.19
CA ASP A 141 0.20 -9.10 2.52
C ASP A 141 0.44 -10.61 2.46
N GLU A 142 1.68 -11.05 2.70
CA GLU A 142 2.10 -12.46 2.82
C GLU A 142 1.61 -13.40 1.70
N SER A 143 1.37 -12.89 0.50
CA SER A 143 0.89 -13.73 -0.61
C SER A 143 2.05 -14.51 -1.23
N GLU A 144 1.90 -15.83 -1.33
CA GLU A 144 2.89 -16.71 -1.97
C GLU A 144 3.10 -16.39 -3.45
N ALA A 145 2.08 -15.83 -4.10
CA ALA A 145 2.18 -15.38 -5.49
C ALA A 145 3.22 -14.25 -5.68
N VAL A 146 3.64 -13.57 -4.60
CA VAL A 146 4.45 -12.35 -4.65
C VAL A 146 5.91 -12.59 -5.06
N VAL A 147 6.48 -13.80 -4.87
CA VAL A 147 7.84 -14.13 -5.36
C VAL A 147 7.96 -13.83 -6.86
N ARG A 148 6.90 -14.16 -7.61
CA ARG A 148 6.84 -13.99 -9.06
C ARG A 148 6.42 -12.57 -9.48
N LEU A 149 6.07 -11.71 -8.54
CA LEU A 149 5.65 -10.33 -8.78
C LEU A 149 6.80 -9.32 -8.65
N ARG A 150 8.05 -9.75 -8.50
CA ARG A 150 9.18 -8.81 -8.50
C ARG A 150 9.14 -7.83 -9.69
N PRO A 151 8.97 -8.27 -10.95
CA PRO A 151 8.87 -7.34 -12.08
C PRO A 151 7.71 -6.35 -11.93
N LEU A 152 6.60 -6.79 -11.34
CA LEU A 152 5.44 -5.94 -11.08
C LEU A 152 5.73 -4.91 -9.99
N ILE A 153 6.40 -5.29 -8.90
CA ILE A 153 6.79 -4.36 -7.83
C ILE A 153 7.77 -3.31 -8.37
N GLU A 154 8.73 -3.72 -9.18
CA GLU A 154 9.66 -2.82 -9.86
C GLU A 154 8.91 -1.86 -10.80
N GLU A 155 7.94 -2.35 -11.58
CA GLU A 155 7.10 -1.50 -12.43
C GLU A 155 6.29 -0.49 -11.61
N ILE A 156 5.60 -0.94 -10.56
CA ILE A 156 4.81 -0.09 -9.66
C ILE A 156 5.70 0.99 -9.02
N ALA A 157 6.94 0.66 -8.66
CA ALA A 157 7.87 1.60 -8.05
C ALA A 157 8.26 2.77 -8.98
N THR A 158 8.14 2.60 -10.30
CA THR A 158 8.33 3.71 -11.26
C THR A 158 7.17 4.69 -11.32
N LEU A 159 6.01 4.32 -10.76
CA LEU A 159 4.81 5.14 -10.74
C LEU A 159 4.78 6.09 -9.54
N ARG A 160 3.81 7.01 -9.53
CA ARG A 160 3.37 7.74 -8.34
C ARG A 160 2.69 6.76 -7.37
N SER A 161 3.49 6.03 -6.61
CA SER A 161 3.00 4.91 -5.80
C SER A 161 3.59 4.89 -4.39
N MET A 162 2.88 4.27 -3.46
CA MET A 162 3.45 3.79 -2.20
C MET A 162 3.29 2.28 -2.16
N ILE A 163 4.33 1.57 -1.73
CA ILE A 163 4.35 0.10 -1.73
C ILE A 163 4.54 -0.39 -0.31
N LEU A 164 3.62 -1.22 0.17
CA LEU A 164 3.66 -1.86 1.48
C LEU A 164 3.80 -3.36 1.26
N VAL A 165 4.85 -3.97 1.81
CA VAL A 165 5.16 -5.38 1.65
C VAL A 165 5.27 -6.04 3.01
N ILE A 166 4.43 -7.04 3.25
CA ILE A 166 4.58 -8.01 4.34
C ILE A 166 5.01 -9.33 3.71
N THR A 167 6.18 -9.82 4.09
CA THR A 167 6.69 -11.09 3.57
C THR A 167 7.65 -11.74 4.56
N HIS A 168 7.73 -13.07 4.48
CA HIS A 168 8.75 -13.88 5.15
C HIS A 168 9.80 -14.43 4.17
N GLN A 169 9.69 -14.08 2.88
CA GLN A 169 10.55 -14.58 1.83
C GLN A 169 11.79 -13.70 1.69
N GLN A 170 12.96 -14.24 2.02
CA GLN A 170 14.22 -13.51 2.00
C GLN A 170 14.52 -12.89 0.63
N GLU A 171 14.24 -13.62 -0.46
CA GLU A 171 14.44 -13.14 -1.84
C GLU A 171 13.72 -11.81 -2.11
N LEU A 172 12.48 -11.66 -1.64
CA LEU A 172 11.72 -10.43 -1.82
C LEU A 172 12.22 -9.30 -0.91
N MET A 173 12.67 -9.64 0.30
CA MET A 173 13.29 -8.66 1.20
C MET A 173 14.60 -8.13 0.62
N ASP A 174 15.42 -9.00 0.02
CA ASP A 174 16.68 -8.64 -0.63
C ASP A 174 16.45 -7.81 -1.90
N ALA A 175 15.34 -8.04 -2.60
CA ALA A 175 14.93 -7.24 -3.75
C ALA A 175 14.46 -5.82 -3.40
N LEU A 176 14.24 -5.52 -2.11
CA LEU A 176 13.79 -4.22 -1.62
C LEU A 176 14.82 -3.62 -0.62
N PRO A 177 16.10 -3.46 -1.03
CA PRO A 177 17.18 -3.14 -0.10
C PRO A 177 17.04 -1.73 0.51
N ASN A 178 16.33 -0.83 -0.17
CA ASN A 178 16.11 0.56 0.24
C ASN A 178 14.73 0.80 0.86
N ALA A 179 13.94 -0.25 1.10
CA ALA A 179 12.63 -0.09 1.73
C ALA A 179 12.78 0.31 3.20
N HIS A 180 11.97 1.28 3.63
CA HIS A 180 11.83 1.64 5.04
C HIS A 180 11.29 0.45 5.82
N ARG A 181 11.88 0.16 6.98
CA ARG A 181 11.52 -1.04 7.75
C ARG A 181 10.54 -0.67 8.84
N LEU A 182 9.31 -1.15 8.73
CA LEU A 182 8.34 -1.07 9.81
C LEU A 182 8.48 -2.33 10.66
N GLU A 183 9.17 -2.21 11.79
CA GLU A 183 9.41 -3.31 12.71
C GLU A 183 8.21 -3.50 13.65
N PHE A 184 7.71 -4.73 13.69
CA PHE A 184 6.68 -5.19 14.62
C PHE A 184 7.32 -6.08 15.68
N ARG A 185 7.27 -5.64 16.93
CA ARG A 185 7.86 -6.35 18.06
C ARG A 185 6.77 -6.73 19.04
N ARG A 186 6.69 -8.00 19.41
CA ARG A 186 5.81 -8.42 20.50
C ARG A 186 6.47 -8.02 21.83
N ILE A 187 5.76 -7.23 22.63
CA ILE A 187 6.22 -6.80 23.95
C ILE A 187 5.77 -7.82 24.99
N ASP A 188 4.51 -8.25 24.89
CA ASP A 188 3.90 -9.26 25.74
C ASP A 188 2.75 -9.97 24.98
N PRO A 189 2.08 -10.99 25.55
CA PRO A 189 1.01 -11.72 24.85
C PRO A 189 -0.18 -10.87 24.37
N GLN A 190 -0.39 -9.69 24.96
CA GLN A 190 -1.51 -8.78 24.67
C GLN A 190 -1.06 -7.46 24.05
N ARG A 191 0.26 -7.23 23.90
CA ARG A 191 0.81 -5.99 23.34
C ARG A 191 1.89 -6.24 22.31
N SER A 192 1.76 -5.59 21.17
CA SER A 192 2.82 -5.45 20.18
C SER A 192 3.11 -3.97 19.93
N GLU A 193 4.24 -3.67 19.33
CA GLU A 193 4.68 -2.33 19.01
C GLU A 193 5.12 -2.27 17.55
N ALA A 194 4.75 -1.21 16.84
CA ALA A 194 5.15 -0.94 15.45
C ALA A 194 6.00 0.33 15.38
N ARG A 195 7.24 0.24 14.88
CA ARG A 195 8.15 1.38 14.71
C ARG A 195 8.80 1.42 13.33
N LEU A 196 8.78 2.59 12.70
CA LEU A 196 9.49 2.81 11.43
C LEU A 196 10.97 3.06 11.70
N ARG A 197 11.85 2.38 10.96
CA ARG A 197 13.31 2.54 11.00
C ARG A 197 13.89 2.81 9.62
#